data_AF-A0A0J1BMV9-F1
#
_entry.id   AF-A0A0J1BMV9-F1
#
_cell.length_a   1.000
_cell.length_b   1.000
_cell.length_c   1.000
_cell.angle_alpha   90.00
_cell.angle_beta   90.00
_cell.angle_gamma   90.00
#
_symmetry.space_group_name_H-M   'P 1'
#
loop_
_entity.id
_entity.type
_entity.pdbx_description
1 polymer ?
#
loop_
_entity_poly.entity_id
_entity_poly.type
_entity_poly.pdbx_seq_one_letter_code
_entity_poly.pdbx_strand_id
1 'polypeptide(L)'
;MLEIIVALTIATMFAMTGLAFVQTHGETAKSRACEGNRSTLQRDVELYEHETGRLPGRTLRELADEDYSGVNLPTCPASGNAYGLDQGEVTCPTHGK
;
A
#
# COMPACT_ATOMS: atom_id res chain seq x y z
N MET A 1 -11.16 -45.83 11.39
CA MET A 1 -10.26 -45.02 12.25
C MET A 1 -9.04 -44.56 11.47
N LEU A 2 -8.19 -45.47 10.95
CA LEU A 2 -6.98 -45.12 10.20
C LEU A 2 -7.28 -44.28 8.95
N GLU A 3 -8.32 -44.63 8.21
CA GLU A 3 -8.81 -43.87 7.04
C GLU A 3 -9.20 -42.41 7.38
N ILE A 4 -9.85 -42.20 8.53
CA ILE A 4 -10.25 -40.86 8.98
C ILE A 4 -9.01 -40.05 9.39
N ILE A 5 -8.05 -40.69 10.07
CA ILE A 5 -6.79 -40.03 10.46
C ILE A 5 -6.00 -39.62 9.21
N VAL A 6 -5.87 -40.50 8.22
CA VAL A 6 -5.18 -40.21 6.95
C VAL A 6 -5.90 -39.08 6.20
N ALA A 7 -7.22 -39.13 6.06
CA ALA A 7 -7.99 -38.07 5.41
C ALA A 7 -7.81 -36.70 6.09
N LEU A 8 -7.83 -36.67 7.43
CA LEU A 8 -7.62 -35.44 8.20
C LEU A 8 -6.20 -34.88 8.05
N THR A 9 -5.18 -35.75 8.02
CA THR A 9 -3.79 -35.29 7.79
C THR A 9 -3.60 -34.67 6.42
N ILE A 10 -4.19 -35.26 5.37
CA ILE A 10 -4.11 -34.73 4.01
C ILE A 10 -4.88 -33.40 3.91
N ALA A 11 -6.10 -33.33 4.47
CA ALA A 11 -6.91 -32.11 4.45
C ALA A 11 -6.22 -30.93 5.15
N THR A 12 -5.61 -31.17 6.32
CA THR A 12 -4.90 -30.13 7.08
C THR A 12 -3.63 -29.66 6.37
N MET A 13 -2.89 -30.55 5.71
CA MET A 13 -1.74 -30.16 4.87
C MET A 13 -2.16 -29.21 3.74
N PHE A 14 -3.20 -29.57 2.97
CA PHE A 14 -3.68 -28.70 1.89
C PHE A 14 -4.22 -27.36 2.39
N ALA A 15 -4.93 -27.36 3.53
CA ALA A 15 -5.43 -26.13 4.14
C ALA A 15 -4.26 -25.19 4.52
N MET A 16 -3.20 -25.71 5.14
CA MET A 16 -2.03 -24.91 5.52
C MET A 16 -1.30 -24.35 4.29
N THR A 17 -1.08 -25.16 3.25
CA THR A 17 -0.42 -24.69 2.02
C THR A 17 -1.25 -23.61 1.31
N GLY A 18 -2.57 -23.79 1.23
CA GLY A 18 -3.47 -22.80 0.64
C GLY A 18 -3.41 -21.46 1.38
N LEU A 19 -3.43 -21.48 2.71
CA LEU A 19 -3.32 -20.27 3.54
C LEU A 19 -1.97 -19.58 3.37
N ALA A 20 -0.87 -20.33 3.37
CA ALA A 20 0.47 -19.77 3.20
C ALA A 20 0.62 -19.08 1.84
N PHE A 21 0.09 -19.68 0.76
CA PHE A 21 0.12 -19.10 -0.57
C PHE A 21 -0.67 -17.77 -0.65
N VAL A 22 -1.89 -17.74 -0.11
CA VAL A 22 -2.70 -16.50 -0.12
C VAL A 22 -2.03 -15.38 0.68
N GLN A 23 -1.40 -15.71 1.81
CA GLN A 23 -0.71 -14.73 2.64
C GLN A 23 0.51 -14.11 1.93
N THR A 24 1.36 -14.92 1.30
CA THR A 24 2.57 -14.42 0.63
C THR A 24 2.25 -13.54 -0.58
N HIS A 25 1.26 -13.93 -1.38
CA HIS A 25 0.79 -13.12 -2.51
C HIS A 25 0.08 -11.84 -2.05
N GLY A 26 -0.68 -11.91 -0.95
CA GLY A 26 -1.34 -10.76 -0.36
C GLY A 26 -0.36 -9.69 0.12
N GLU A 27 0.68 -10.06 0.85
CA GLU A 27 1.69 -9.11 1.35
C GLU A 27 2.49 -8.48 0.21
N THR A 28 2.87 -9.28 -0.80
CA THR A 28 3.56 -8.76 -1.99
C THR A 28 2.69 -7.76 -2.76
N ALA A 29 1.40 -8.06 -2.93
CA ALA A 29 0.47 -7.15 -3.60
C ALA A 29 0.28 -5.85 -2.83
N LYS A 30 0.15 -5.91 -1.49
CA LYS A 30 0.06 -4.72 -0.64
C LYS A 30 1.31 -3.84 -0.74
N SER A 31 2.49 -4.44 -0.74
CA SER A 31 3.76 -3.70 -0.88
C SER A 31 3.84 -2.97 -2.22
N ARG A 32 3.56 -3.67 -3.34
CA ARG A 32 3.52 -3.05 -4.67
C ARG A 32 2.46 -1.98 -4.80
N ALA A 33 1.29 -2.17 -4.18
CA ALA A 33 0.26 -1.14 -4.12
C ALA A 33 0.74 0.10 -3.34
N CYS A 34 1.54 -0.09 -2.28
CA CYS A 34 2.12 1.05 -1.56
C CYS A 34 3.07 1.87 -2.44
N GLU A 35 3.92 1.21 -3.23
CA GLU A 35 4.84 1.85 -4.18
C GLU A 35 4.09 2.56 -5.30
N GLY A 36 3.05 1.94 -5.86
CA GLY A 36 2.19 2.54 -6.88
C GLY A 36 1.53 3.82 -6.38
N ASN A 37 0.91 3.78 -5.20
CA ASN A 37 0.30 4.95 -4.57
C ASN A 37 1.33 6.05 -4.29
N ARG A 38 2.54 5.70 -3.82
CA ARG A 38 3.62 6.66 -3.64
C ARG A 38 3.99 7.35 -4.96
N SER A 39 4.15 6.58 -6.04
CA SER A 39 4.51 7.13 -7.35
C SER A 39 3.43 8.04 -7.91
N THR A 40 2.15 7.70 -7.73
CA THR A 40 1.03 8.56 -8.12
C THR A 40 1.04 9.86 -7.32
N LEU A 41 1.12 9.78 -5.98
CA LEU A 41 1.19 10.96 -5.12
C LEU A 41 2.39 11.84 -5.45
N GLN A 42 3.54 11.27 -5.82
CA GLN A 42 4.72 12.05 -6.22
C GLN A 42 4.44 12.89 -7.48
N ARG A 43 3.71 12.34 -8.46
CA ARG A 43 3.31 13.09 -9.65
C ARG A 43 2.35 14.23 -9.30
N ASP A 44 1.43 13.98 -8.37
CA ASP A 44 0.49 14.99 -7.91
C ASP A 44 1.20 16.12 -7.13
N VAL A 45 2.23 15.79 -6.34
CA VAL A 45 3.12 16.77 -5.70
C VAL A 45 3.82 17.63 -6.74
N GLU A 46 4.41 17.00 -7.76
CA GLU A 46 5.12 17.69 -8.84
C GLU A 46 4.18 18.60 -9.64
N LEU A 47 2.95 18.15 -9.91
CA LEU A 47 1.93 18.95 -10.58
C LEU A 47 1.50 20.14 -9.71
N TYR A 48 1.23 19.92 -8.43
CA TYR A 48 0.87 20.99 -7.50
C TYR A 48 1.99 22.03 -7.36
N GLU A 49 3.25 21.59 -7.29
CA GLU A 49 4.41 22.49 -7.27
C GLU A 49 4.51 23.29 -8.57
N HIS A 50 4.28 22.65 -9.72
CA HIS A 50 4.29 23.30 -11.02
C HIS A 50 3.20 24.40 -11.13
N GLU A 51 2.01 24.15 -10.62
CA GLU A 51 0.86 25.07 -10.73
C GLU A 51 0.89 26.18 -9.68
N THR A 52 1.29 25.86 -8.45
CA THR A 52 1.24 26.81 -7.33
C THR A 52 2.58 27.46 -7.01
N GLY A 53 3.68 26.94 -7.56
CA GLY A 53 5.04 27.37 -7.26
C GLY A 53 5.52 27.01 -5.85
N ARG A 54 4.82 26.12 -5.13
CA ARG A 54 5.14 25.69 -3.77
C ARG A 54 4.87 24.20 -3.58
N LEU A 55 5.64 23.57 -2.71
CA LEU A 55 5.36 22.18 -2.29
C LEU A 55 4.11 22.12 -1.40
N PRO A 56 3.36 21.01 -1.45
CA PRO A 56 2.27 20.76 -0.51
C PRO A 56 2.82 20.52 0.91
N GLY A 57 1.92 20.53 1.89
CA GLY A 57 2.29 20.30 3.28
C GLY A 57 2.77 18.86 3.52
N ARG A 58 3.39 18.63 4.68
CA ARG A 58 3.91 17.29 5.07
C ARG A 58 2.85 16.20 5.08
N THR A 59 1.58 16.54 5.25
CA THR A 59 0.47 15.60 5.27
C THR A 59 -0.19 15.41 3.90
N LEU A 60 0.31 16.08 2.86
CA LEU A 60 -0.24 16.06 1.50
C LEU A 60 -1.72 16.49 1.41
N ARG A 61 -2.24 17.20 2.42
CA ARG A 61 -3.69 17.46 2.53
C ARG A 61 -4.19 18.38 1.42
N GLU A 62 -3.30 19.18 0.86
CA GLU A 62 -3.54 20.04 -0.29
C GLU A 62 -3.80 19.23 -1.58
N LEU A 63 -3.37 17.97 -1.65
CA LEU A 63 -3.64 17.07 -2.78
C LEU A 63 -4.96 16.30 -2.64
N ALA A 64 -5.65 16.44 -1.50
CA ALA A 64 -6.95 15.81 -1.26
C ALA A 64 -8.08 16.60 -1.96
N ASP A 65 -7.94 16.76 -3.27
CA ASP A 65 -8.81 17.53 -4.15
C ASP A 65 -9.08 16.74 -5.44
N GLU A 66 -10.20 17.02 -6.11
CA GLU A 66 -10.58 16.33 -7.37
C GLU A 66 -9.58 16.57 -8.51
N ASP A 67 -8.83 17.69 -8.46
CA ASP A 67 -7.82 18.02 -9.47
C ASP A 67 -6.52 17.19 -9.33
N TYR A 68 -6.30 16.54 -8.19
CA TYR A 68 -5.07 15.77 -7.89
C TYR A 68 -5.39 14.31 -7.50
N SER A 69 -5.32 13.99 -6.20
CA SER A 69 -5.42 12.61 -5.70
C SER A 69 -6.85 12.18 -5.37
N GLY A 70 -7.83 13.07 -5.57
CA GLY A 70 -9.22 12.90 -5.17
C GLY A 70 -9.50 13.29 -3.72
N VAL A 71 -10.78 13.23 -3.33
CA VAL A 71 -11.28 13.71 -2.02
C VAL A 71 -10.59 13.06 -0.81
N ASN A 72 -10.06 11.85 -0.97
CA ASN A 72 -9.37 11.13 0.10
C ASN A 72 -8.00 10.65 -0.36
N LEU A 73 -6.97 10.98 0.42
CA LEU A 73 -5.63 10.46 0.21
C LEU A 73 -5.60 8.95 0.48
N PRO A 74 -4.91 8.16 -0.35
CA PRO A 74 -4.73 6.74 -0.09
C PRO A 74 -3.86 6.52 1.15
N THR A 75 -4.05 5.38 1.81
CA THR A 75 -3.14 4.87 2.86
C THR A 75 -2.35 3.68 2.31
N CYS A 76 -1.15 3.43 2.82
CA CYS A 76 -0.35 2.28 2.39
C CYS A 76 -1.01 0.97 2.84
N PRO A 77 -1.46 0.07 1.93
CA PRO A 77 -2.17 -1.15 2.30
C PRO A 77 -1.35 -2.15 3.14
N ALA A 78 0.00 -2.05 3.11
CA ALA A 78 0.87 -2.92 3.89
C ALA A 78 0.94 -2.53 5.37
N SER A 79 0.86 -1.22 5.69
CA SER A 79 0.98 -0.74 7.09
C SER A 79 -0.27 -0.05 7.63
N GLY A 80 -1.21 0.33 6.77
CA GLY A 80 -2.37 1.16 7.12
C GLY A 80 -2.02 2.63 7.39
N ASN A 81 -0.75 3.04 7.27
CA ASN A 81 -0.33 4.40 7.57
C ASN A 81 -0.54 5.33 6.37
N ALA A 82 -0.76 6.62 6.68
CA ALA A 82 -0.80 7.69 5.69
C ALA A 82 0.59 7.96 5.10
N TYR A 83 0.60 8.47 3.87
CA TYR A 83 1.81 9.00 3.23
C TYR A 83 2.12 10.40 3.76
N GLY A 84 3.38 10.81 3.65
CA GLY A 84 3.80 12.16 3.96
C GLY A 84 4.82 12.69 2.96
N LEU A 85 5.13 13.97 3.06
CA LEU A 85 6.16 14.62 2.24
C LEU A 85 7.41 14.90 3.08
N ASP A 86 8.57 14.46 2.62
CA ASP A 86 9.88 14.84 3.16
C ASP A 86 10.75 15.40 2.04
N GLN A 87 11.16 16.67 2.15
CA GLN A 87 12.07 17.33 1.20
C GLN A 87 11.62 17.24 -0.27
N GLY A 88 10.31 17.28 -0.54
CA GLY A 88 9.76 17.18 -1.89
C GLY A 88 9.52 15.75 -2.39
N GLU A 89 9.82 14.75 -1.55
CA GLU A 89 9.63 13.35 -1.88
C GLU A 89 8.52 12.72 -1.02
N VAL A 90 7.60 12.00 -1.66
CA VAL A 90 6.55 11.27 -0.97
C VAL A 90 7.16 10.06 -0.25
N THR A 91 6.92 9.97 1.04
CA THR A 91 7.43 8.92 1.91
C THR A 91 6.32 8.01 2.41
N CYS A 92 6.62 6.73 2.47
CA CYS A 92 5.79 5.71 3.07
C CYS A 92 6.47 5.18 4.34
N PRO A 93 5.80 5.11 5.50
CA PRO A 93 6.43 4.68 6.76
C PRO A 93 7.01 3.27 6.73
N THR A 94 6.57 2.42 5.80
CA THR A 94 6.98 1.00 5.71
C THR A 94 8.08 0.72 4.70
N HIS A 95 8.30 1.62 3.74
CA HIS A 95 9.20 1.41 2.60
C HIS A 95 10.17 2.58 2.46
N GLY A 96 10.78 3.01 3.58
CA GLY A 96 11.55 4.26 3.67
C GLY A 96 12.37 4.59 2.43
N LYS A 97 12.21 5.84 1.95
CA LYS A 97 12.80 6.50 0.76
C LYS A 97 13.06 5.62 -0.47
#